data_AF-A0A2W4N6L6-F1
#
_entry.id   AF-A0A2W4N6L6-F1
#
_cell.length_a   1.000
_cell.length_b   1.000
_cell.length_c   1.000
_cell.angle_alpha   90.00
_cell.angle_beta   90.00
_cell.angle_gamma   90.00
#
_symmetry.space_group_name_H-M   'P 1'
#
loop_
_entity.id
_entity.type
_entity.pdbx_description
1 polymer ?
#
loop_
_entity_poly.entity_id
_entity_poly.type
_entity_poly.pdbx_seq_one_letter_code
_entity_poly.pdbx_strand_id
1 'polypeptide(L)'
;MTSNFRSMGGAIVEQVRAVQAGSGAVAHLQPFQPGADPRLLEGVLFVKPEATDVAGGVALDKVLDLVASALERWKLEVGGVSVLGAEYLKQHDIIARHYGVINSISRNGESALAEAARARLQELFGAELAQGARVMGGHEFMAQYPEYTAAQLSQIADSGSFNKLGPGTYATKHVHDGQTVILLNAFHPQQIEHFTAPGRSIVVLAVRSAADRPEAWKALRNEMLGVTDPSQAAEGTLRRTFLERRGELGLGEVNRGTNVVHFSAGPLEGMVETARYFSDYAAGQVLSYGATCFGRLMLAQGIDEEDVSWLASNPNLSLDGRQISAFDATEETDPQPAIETLKRGISAR
;
A
#
# COMPACT_ATOMS: atom_id res chain seq x y z
N MET A 1 -9.94 12.19 -20.51
CA MET A 1 -8.78 11.32 -20.21
C MET A 1 -9.17 10.06 -19.43
N THR A 2 -10.12 10.11 -18.50
CA THR A 2 -10.72 8.92 -17.86
C THR A 2 -11.41 7.98 -18.87
N SER A 3 -11.99 8.56 -19.94
CA SER A 3 -12.51 7.81 -21.10
C SER A 3 -11.48 6.89 -21.76
N ASN A 4 -10.18 7.24 -21.68
CA ASN A 4 -9.11 6.41 -22.25
C ASN A 4 -8.89 5.14 -21.43
N PHE A 5 -8.90 5.25 -20.09
CA PHE A 5 -8.75 4.09 -19.21
C PHE A 5 -9.87 3.07 -19.43
N ARG A 6 -11.13 3.52 -19.53
CA ARG A 6 -12.26 2.62 -19.79
C ARG A 6 -12.11 1.89 -21.13
N SER A 7 -11.65 2.57 -22.18
CA SER A 7 -11.38 1.92 -23.48
C SER A 7 -10.21 0.93 -23.46
N MET A 8 -9.31 1.01 -22.48
CA MET A 8 -8.18 0.09 -22.34
C MET A 8 -8.54 -1.23 -21.65
N GLY A 9 -9.78 -1.41 -21.17
CA GLY A 9 -10.18 -2.59 -20.39
C GLY A 9 -9.80 -3.92 -21.04
N GLY A 10 -10.05 -4.06 -22.36
CA GLY A 10 -9.67 -5.26 -23.11
C GLY A 10 -8.16 -5.52 -23.14
N ALA A 11 -7.36 -4.49 -23.40
CA ALA A 11 -5.90 -4.58 -23.42
C ALA A 11 -5.32 -4.88 -22.03
N ILE A 12 -5.91 -4.34 -20.96
CA ILE A 12 -5.53 -4.66 -19.58
C ILE A 12 -5.79 -6.13 -19.26
N VAL A 13 -6.97 -6.65 -19.63
CA VAL A 13 -7.33 -8.07 -19.40
C VAL A 13 -6.40 -9.00 -20.16
N GLU A 14 -6.08 -8.69 -21.42
CA GLU A 14 -5.12 -9.45 -22.22
C GLU A 14 -3.73 -9.47 -21.56
N GLN A 15 -3.26 -8.30 -21.11
CA GLN A 15 -1.95 -8.20 -20.48
C GLN A 15 -1.89 -8.89 -19.12
N VAL A 16 -2.96 -8.85 -18.32
CA VAL A 16 -3.06 -9.62 -17.07
C VAL A 16 -2.89 -11.10 -17.36
N ARG A 17 -3.59 -11.64 -18.37
CA ARG A 17 -3.42 -13.06 -18.76
C ARG A 17 -1.98 -13.36 -19.19
N ALA A 18 -1.35 -12.46 -19.95
CA ALA A 18 0.02 -12.64 -20.40
C ALA A 18 1.01 -12.71 -19.22
N VAL A 19 0.98 -11.74 -18.30
CA VAL A 19 1.93 -11.72 -17.16
C VAL A 19 1.69 -12.90 -16.21
N GLN A 20 0.45 -13.32 -16.02
CA GLN A 20 0.10 -14.47 -15.17
C GLN A 20 0.56 -15.80 -15.78
N ALA A 21 0.59 -15.90 -17.12
CA ALA A 21 1.14 -17.04 -17.84
C ALA A 21 2.69 -17.04 -17.89
N GLY A 22 3.36 -16.07 -17.25
CA GLY A 22 4.82 -15.92 -17.29
C GLY A 22 5.33 -15.23 -18.57
N SER A 23 4.44 -14.70 -19.42
CA SER A 23 4.81 -13.93 -20.60
C SER A 23 4.95 -12.45 -20.25
N GLY A 24 6.19 -12.00 -20.03
CA GLY A 24 6.49 -10.61 -19.64
C GLY A 24 6.17 -10.36 -18.17
N ALA A 25 7.16 -9.95 -17.39
CA ALA A 25 7.00 -9.77 -15.95
C ALA A 25 6.28 -8.44 -15.60
N VAL A 26 6.33 -7.46 -16.50
CA VAL A 26 5.71 -6.13 -16.37
C VAL A 26 5.32 -5.59 -17.76
N ALA A 27 4.27 -4.78 -17.82
CA ALA A 27 3.86 -4.07 -19.01
C ALA A 27 3.31 -2.68 -18.69
N HIS A 28 3.90 -1.64 -19.28
CA HIS A 28 3.43 -0.26 -19.19
C HIS A 28 2.51 0.05 -20.39
N LEU A 29 1.22 -0.26 -20.26
CA LEU A 29 0.22 -0.05 -21.33
C LEU A 29 0.00 1.43 -21.64
N GLN A 30 0.14 2.28 -20.64
CA GLN A 30 0.26 3.73 -20.78
C GLN A 30 1.46 4.17 -19.94
N PRO A 31 2.58 4.60 -20.54
CA PRO A 31 3.71 5.13 -19.80
C PRO A 31 3.29 6.27 -18.87
N PHE A 32 3.93 6.37 -17.70
CA PHE A 32 3.65 7.45 -16.77
C PHE A 32 3.92 8.81 -17.42
N GLN A 33 2.92 9.69 -17.33
CA GLN A 33 3.03 11.09 -17.67
C GLN A 33 2.58 11.92 -16.47
N PRO A 34 3.47 12.74 -15.89
CA PRO A 34 3.10 13.52 -14.72
C PRO A 34 2.04 14.57 -15.05
N GLY A 35 1.26 14.97 -14.04
CA GLY A 35 0.32 16.09 -14.17
C GLY A 35 1.00 17.41 -14.54
N ALA A 36 0.35 18.23 -15.36
CA ALA A 36 0.92 19.54 -15.76
C ALA A 36 1.05 20.49 -14.56
N ASP A 37 0.08 20.50 -13.66
CA ASP A 37 0.10 21.29 -12.43
C ASP A 37 0.60 20.42 -11.25
N PRO A 38 1.81 20.68 -10.72
CA PRO A 38 2.38 19.88 -9.63
C PRO A 38 1.66 20.11 -8.28
N ARG A 39 0.78 21.11 -8.18
CA ARG A 39 0.00 21.41 -6.97
C ARG A 39 -1.21 20.49 -6.80
N LEU A 40 -1.61 19.80 -7.87
CA LEU A 40 -2.73 18.89 -7.84
C LEU A 40 -2.33 17.55 -7.24
N LEU A 41 -3.32 16.83 -6.72
CA LEU A 41 -3.16 15.46 -6.28
C LEU A 41 -2.61 14.58 -7.40
N GLU A 42 -1.59 13.80 -7.07
CA GLU A 42 -1.07 12.68 -7.86
C GLU A 42 -0.75 11.54 -6.90
N GLY A 43 -1.24 10.34 -7.20
CA GLY A 43 -1.03 9.15 -6.38
C GLY A 43 -1.20 7.88 -7.21
N VAL A 44 -1.13 6.75 -6.53
CA VAL A 44 -1.29 5.43 -7.11
C VAL A 44 -2.58 4.80 -6.62
N LEU A 45 -3.40 4.33 -7.57
CA LEU A 45 -4.47 3.36 -7.32
C LEU A 45 -4.04 2.04 -7.92
N PHE A 46 -4.20 0.92 -7.20
CA PHE A 46 -4.06 -0.38 -7.86
C PHE A 46 -5.15 -1.38 -7.45
N VAL A 47 -5.51 -2.22 -8.42
CA VAL A 47 -6.35 -3.41 -8.23
C VAL A 47 -5.45 -4.56 -7.80
N LYS A 48 -5.83 -5.21 -6.70
CA LYS A 48 -5.07 -6.25 -6.00
C LYS A 48 -5.24 -7.63 -6.64
N PRO A 49 -4.39 -8.60 -6.29
CA PRO A 49 -4.35 -9.90 -6.96
C PRO A 49 -5.68 -10.67 -6.95
N GLU A 50 -6.46 -10.61 -5.87
CA GLU A 50 -7.78 -11.23 -5.76
C GLU A 50 -8.78 -10.77 -6.82
N ALA A 51 -8.58 -9.58 -7.39
CA ALA A 51 -9.44 -9.01 -8.41
C ALA A 51 -8.84 -9.09 -9.82
N THR A 52 -7.64 -9.65 -9.95
CA THR A 52 -7.02 -9.97 -11.25
C THR A 52 -7.01 -11.47 -11.54
N ASP A 53 -7.64 -12.30 -10.69
CA ASP A 53 -7.69 -13.76 -10.84
C ASP A 53 -8.67 -14.20 -11.95
N VAL A 54 -8.33 -13.84 -13.18
CA VAL A 54 -9.16 -14.11 -14.37
C VAL A 54 -9.32 -15.62 -14.60
N ALA A 55 -8.27 -16.40 -14.31
CA ALA A 55 -8.33 -17.86 -14.37
C ALA A 55 -9.28 -18.45 -13.30
N GLY A 56 -9.37 -17.81 -12.14
CA GLY A 56 -10.32 -18.13 -11.07
C GLY A 56 -11.76 -17.66 -11.33
N GLY A 57 -12.05 -17.05 -12.48
CA GLY A 57 -13.39 -16.63 -12.88
C GLY A 57 -13.76 -15.18 -12.53
N VAL A 58 -12.79 -14.36 -12.10
CA VAL A 58 -13.03 -12.94 -11.85
C VAL A 58 -13.35 -12.21 -13.15
N ALA A 59 -14.46 -11.47 -13.15
CA ALA A 59 -14.85 -10.57 -14.22
C ALA A 59 -14.06 -9.25 -14.14
N LEU A 60 -12.76 -9.32 -14.48
CA LEU A 60 -11.83 -8.19 -14.35
C LEU A 60 -12.29 -6.96 -15.16
N ASP A 61 -12.90 -7.13 -16.32
CA ASP A 61 -13.51 -6.04 -17.10
C ASP A 61 -14.52 -5.24 -16.27
N LYS A 62 -15.42 -5.92 -15.55
CA LYS A 62 -16.40 -5.28 -14.67
C LYS A 62 -15.77 -4.63 -13.44
N VAL A 63 -14.70 -5.23 -12.91
CA VAL A 63 -13.91 -4.62 -11.81
C VAL A 63 -13.30 -3.30 -12.29
N LEU A 64 -12.67 -3.30 -13.47
CA LEU A 64 -12.09 -2.10 -14.07
C LEU A 64 -13.15 -1.05 -14.40
N ASP A 65 -14.34 -1.45 -14.83
CA ASP A 65 -15.48 -0.55 -15.07
C ASP A 65 -15.96 0.13 -13.78
N LEU A 66 -15.96 -0.58 -12.65
CA LEU A 66 -16.27 0.01 -11.34
C LEU A 66 -15.23 1.05 -10.93
N VAL A 67 -13.94 0.72 -11.11
CA VAL A 67 -12.84 1.66 -10.87
C VAL A 67 -12.98 2.88 -11.78
N ALA A 68 -13.18 2.68 -13.09
CA ALA A 68 -13.36 3.76 -14.06
C ALA A 68 -14.53 4.68 -13.69
N SER A 69 -15.66 4.09 -13.28
CA SER A 69 -16.85 4.85 -12.84
C SER A 69 -16.56 5.68 -11.58
N ALA A 70 -15.76 5.16 -10.65
CA ALA A 70 -15.32 5.93 -9.49
C ALA A 70 -14.40 7.09 -9.90
N LEU A 71 -13.42 6.84 -10.76
CA LEU A 71 -12.53 7.88 -11.28
C LEU A 71 -13.32 8.99 -12.00
N GLU A 72 -14.30 8.64 -12.83
CA GLU A 72 -15.17 9.60 -13.54
C GLU A 72 -16.00 10.44 -12.56
N ARG A 73 -16.67 9.80 -11.59
CA ARG A 73 -17.46 10.51 -10.55
C ARG A 73 -16.62 11.49 -9.75
N TRP A 74 -15.36 11.12 -9.47
CA TRP A 74 -14.44 11.93 -8.67
C TRP A 74 -13.61 12.92 -9.50
N LYS A 75 -13.83 12.98 -10.82
CA LYS A 75 -13.10 13.83 -11.78
C LYS A 75 -11.58 13.57 -11.74
N LEU A 76 -11.21 12.31 -11.68
CA LEU A 76 -9.82 11.88 -11.73
C LEU A 76 -9.41 11.52 -13.16
N GLU A 77 -8.15 11.79 -13.47
CA GLU A 77 -7.48 11.38 -14.70
C GLU A 77 -6.45 10.29 -14.43
N VAL A 78 -6.20 9.48 -15.45
CA VAL A 78 -5.18 8.42 -15.42
C VAL A 78 -3.96 8.90 -16.21
N GLY A 79 -2.85 9.13 -15.50
CA GLY A 79 -1.56 9.55 -16.05
C GLY A 79 -0.67 8.39 -16.49
N GLY A 80 -0.96 7.16 -16.06
CA GLY A 80 -0.23 5.95 -16.44
C GLY A 80 -0.97 4.68 -16.04
N VAL A 81 -0.74 3.60 -16.79
CA VAL A 81 -1.33 2.27 -16.57
C VAL A 81 -0.24 1.22 -16.73
N SER A 82 -0.06 0.41 -15.68
CA SER A 82 0.89 -0.70 -15.67
C SER A 82 0.23 -1.99 -15.19
N VAL A 83 0.65 -3.12 -15.73
CA VAL A 83 0.31 -4.45 -15.25
C VAL A 83 1.60 -5.11 -14.77
N LEU A 84 1.65 -5.52 -13.51
CA LEU A 84 2.83 -6.13 -12.89
C LEU A 84 2.49 -7.56 -12.48
N GLY A 85 3.28 -8.53 -12.93
CA GLY A 85 3.17 -9.93 -12.56
C GLY A 85 3.92 -10.27 -11.27
N ALA A 86 3.54 -11.38 -10.65
CA ALA A 86 4.10 -11.87 -9.39
C ALA A 86 5.63 -11.99 -9.39
N GLU A 87 6.21 -12.48 -10.49
CA GLU A 87 7.67 -12.66 -10.61
C GLU A 87 8.40 -11.31 -10.52
N TYR A 88 7.91 -10.29 -11.22
CA TYR A 88 8.47 -8.93 -11.16
C TYR A 88 8.34 -8.33 -9.75
N LEU A 89 7.16 -8.45 -9.16
CA LEU A 89 6.90 -7.97 -7.79
C LEU A 89 7.83 -8.62 -6.77
N LYS A 90 8.11 -9.92 -6.95
CA LYS A 90 9.01 -10.71 -6.10
C LYS A 90 10.47 -10.33 -6.32
N GLN A 91 10.93 -10.34 -7.57
CA GLN A 91 12.34 -10.12 -7.92
C GLN A 91 12.84 -8.74 -7.47
N HIS A 92 11.97 -7.73 -7.46
CA HIS A 92 12.32 -6.36 -7.13
C HIS A 92 11.79 -5.89 -5.76
N ASP A 93 11.33 -6.84 -4.92
CA ASP A 93 10.82 -6.59 -3.56
C ASP A 93 9.79 -5.45 -3.48
N ILE A 94 8.96 -5.30 -4.53
CA ILE A 94 8.10 -4.12 -4.69
C ILE A 94 7.09 -4.02 -3.54
N ILE A 95 6.50 -5.15 -3.15
CA ILE A 95 5.49 -5.20 -2.09
C ILE A 95 6.12 -5.06 -0.70
N ALA A 96 7.29 -5.65 -0.48
CA ALA A 96 8.04 -5.48 0.77
C ALA A 96 8.47 -4.02 0.97
N ARG A 97 8.85 -3.33 -0.11
CA ARG A 97 9.18 -1.89 -0.11
C ARG A 97 7.95 -1.00 0.05
N HIS A 98 6.81 -1.40 -0.51
CA HIS A 98 5.54 -0.69 -0.33
C HIS A 98 5.07 -0.76 1.13
N TYR A 99 5.13 -1.95 1.75
CA TYR A 99 4.82 -2.15 3.17
C TYR A 99 6.06 -2.06 4.08
N GLY A 100 6.94 -1.08 3.85
CA GLY A 100 8.29 -1.02 4.45
C GLY A 100 8.34 -1.15 5.98
N VAL A 101 7.49 -0.42 6.70
CA VAL A 101 7.40 -0.49 8.17
C VAL A 101 6.95 -1.88 8.63
N ILE A 102 5.88 -2.40 8.02
CA ILE A 102 5.32 -3.72 8.35
C ILE A 102 6.38 -4.80 8.09
N ASN A 103 7.05 -4.73 6.94
CA ASN A 103 8.09 -5.66 6.51
C ASN A 103 9.29 -5.64 7.44
N SER A 104 9.78 -4.46 7.82
CA SER A 104 10.92 -4.33 8.75
C SER A 104 10.62 -4.99 10.10
N ILE A 105 9.45 -4.70 10.68
CA ILE A 105 9.04 -5.28 11.97
C ILE A 105 8.81 -6.79 11.85
N SER A 106 8.20 -7.26 10.77
CA SER A 106 7.95 -8.69 10.58
C SER A 106 9.25 -9.49 10.41
N ARG A 107 10.30 -8.88 9.83
CA ARG A 107 11.60 -9.53 9.61
C ARG A 107 12.57 -9.42 10.78
N ASN A 108 12.56 -8.28 11.46
CA ASN A 108 13.57 -7.95 12.48
C ASN A 108 12.98 -7.96 13.92
N GLY A 109 11.69 -8.25 14.05
CA GLY A 109 11.00 -8.39 15.32
C GLY A 109 11.12 -7.16 16.21
N GLU A 110 11.41 -7.40 17.49
CA GLU A 110 11.45 -6.39 18.55
C GLU A 110 12.50 -5.29 18.31
N SER A 111 13.57 -5.60 17.56
CA SER A 111 14.67 -4.67 17.27
C SER A 111 14.25 -3.53 16.32
N ALA A 112 13.21 -3.74 15.53
CA ALA A 112 12.66 -2.74 14.61
C ALA A 112 11.52 -1.89 15.20
N LEU A 113 11.14 -2.12 16.47
CA LEU A 113 10.11 -1.33 17.12
C LEU A 113 10.60 0.06 17.50
N ALA A 114 9.84 1.08 17.12
CA ALA A 114 9.99 2.41 17.69
C ALA A 114 9.66 2.42 19.19
N GLU A 115 10.21 3.39 19.94
CA GLU A 115 10.03 3.50 21.40
C GLU A 115 8.55 3.55 21.80
N ALA A 116 7.73 4.32 21.08
CA ALA A 116 6.29 4.40 21.34
C ALA A 116 5.58 3.04 21.18
N ALA A 117 5.94 2.28 20.15
CA ALA A 117 5.38 0.94 19.93
C ALA A 117 5.85 -0.06 20.99
N ARG A 118 7.11 0.05 21.44
CA ARG A 118 7.69 -0.75 22.52
C ARG A 118 7.01 -0.44 23.87
N ALA A 119 6.71 0.83 24.15
CA ALA A 119 5.95 1.23 25.33
C ALA A 119 4.52 0.65 25.28
N ARG A 120 3.86 0.73 24.12
CA ARG A 120 2.52 0.16 23.93
C ARG A 120 2.50 -1.37 24.03
N LEU A 121 3.57 -2.04 23.55
CA LEU A 121 3.76 -3.48 23.72
C LEU A 121 3.84 -3.85 25.22
N GLN A 122 4.63 -3.12 25.99
CA GLN A 122 4.75 -3.33 27.44
C GLN A 122 3.42 -3.08 28.17
N GLU A 123 2.65 -2.08 27.75
CA GLU A 123 1.34 -1.80 28.34
C GLU A 123 0.34 -2.94 28.11
N LEU A 124 0.33 -3.51 26.89
CA LEU A 124 -0.64 -4.54 26.51
C LEU A 124 -0.25 -5.95 26.94
N PHE A 125 1.05 -6.27 26.96
CA PHE A 125 1.56 -7.63 27.18
C PHE A 125 2.55 -7.72 28.33
N GLY A 126 2.65 -6.69 29.18
CA GLY A 126 3.66 -6.63 30.24
C GLY A 126 3.63 -7.81 31.21
N ALA A 127 2.46 -8.39 31.45
CA ALA A 127 2.32 -9.59 32.27
C ALA A 127 2.93 -10.83 31.60
N GLU A 128 2.65 -11.04 30.31
CA GLU A 128 3.26 -12.10 29.51
C GLU A 128 4.77 -11.92 29.40
N LEU A 129 5.24 -10.69 29.14
CA LEU A 129 6.67 -10.37 29.04
C LEU A 129 7.39 -10.63 30.37
N ALA A 130 6.79 -10.26 31.50
CA ALA A 130 7.34 -10.55 32.84
C ALA A 130 7.42 -12.06 33.13
N GLN A 131 6.59 -12.87 32.49
CA GLN A 131 6.61 -14.34 32.58
C GLN A 131 7.56 -14.99 31.55
N GLY A 132 8.34 -14.18 30.82
CA GLY A 132 9.33 -14.68 29.85
C GLY A 132 8.78 -14.93 28.45
N ALA A 133 7.66 -14.29 28.07
CA ALA A 133 7.19 -14.32 26.70
C ALA A 133 8.23 -13.71 25.75
N ARG A 134 8.43 -14.38 24.60
CA ARG A 134 9.33 -13.89 23.55
C ARG A 134 8.57 -12.95 22.62
N VAL A 135 9.25 -11.96 22.06
CA VAL A 135 8.70 -11.07 21.04
C VAL A 135 9.41 -11.38 19.72
N MET A 136 8.66 -11.73 18.68
CA MET A 136 9.24 -12.14 17.40
C MET A 136 8.46 -11.54 16.24
N GLY A 137 9.16 -11.21 15.16
CA GLY A 137 8.52 -10.87 13.89
C GLY A 137 7.90 -12.10 13.22
N GLY A 138 6.87 -11.93 12.38
CA GLY A 138 6.26 -13.05 11.65
C GLY A 138 7.23 -13.83 10.77
N HIS A 139 8.10 -13.15 10.02
CA HIS A 139 9.12 -13.80 9.20
C HIS A 139 10.23 -14.40 10.08
N GLU A 140 10.63 -13.73 11.16
CA GLU A 140 11.61 -14.24 12.12
C GLU A 140 11.12 -15.54 12.77
N PHE A 141 9.84 -15.59 13.16
CA PHE A 141 9.20 -16.78 13.71
C PHE A 141 9.18 -17.94 12.72
N MET A 142 8.77 -17.71 11.46
CA MET A 142 8.81 -18.76 10.43
C MET A 142 10.23 -19.25 10.11
N ALA A 143 11.23 -18.38 10.18
CA ALA A 143 12.62 -18.78 9.98
C ALA A 143 13.13 -19.70 11.10
N GLN A 144 12.66 -19.49 12.32
CA GLN A 144 13.01 -20.33 13.47
C GLN A 144 12.16 -21.61 13.56
N TYR A 145 10.90 -21.55 13.12
CA TYR A 145 9.90 -22.63 13.20
C TYR A 145 9.35 -22.94 11.80
N PRO A 146 10.13 -23.65 10.95
CA PRO A 146 9.84 -23.85 9.53
C PRO A 146 8.60 -24.72 9.26
N GLU A 147 8.03 -25.36 10.29
CA GLU A 147 6.74 -26.05 10.22
C GLU A 147 5.54 -25.11 10.09
N TYR A 148 5.72 -23.83 10.42
CA TYR A 148 4.69 -22.83 10.23
C TYR A 148 4.74 -22.23 8.82
N THR A 149 3.57 -22.21 8.19
CA THR A 149 3.33 -21.55 6.91
C THR A 149 2.86 -20.11 7.13
N ALA A 150 3.03 -19.27 6.10
CA ALA A 150 2.53 -17.90 6.09
C ALA A 150 1.01 -17.84 6.36
N ALA A 151 0.25 -18.77 5.77
CA ALA A 151 -1.19 -18.88 5.97
C ALA A 151 -1.57 -19.19 7.44
N GLN A 152 -0.84 -20.09 8.10
CA GLN A 152 -1.06 -20.39 9.52
C GLN A 152 -0.77 -19.17 10.41
N LEU A 153 0.30 -18.41 10.13
CA LEU A 153 0.58 -17.19 10.88
C LEU A 153 -0.49 -16.11 10.69
N SER A 154 -1.02 -15.95 9.48
CA SER A 154 -2.12 -15.02 9.27
C SER A 154 -3.38 -15.47 10.00
N GLN A 155 -3.69 -16.77 9.99
CA GLN A 155 -4.81 -17.30 10.77
C GLN A 155 -4.62 -17.04 12.28
N ILE A 156 -3.40 -17.14 12.81
CA ILE A 156 -3.08 -16.76 14.20
C ILE A 156 -3.30 -15.25 14.43
N ALA A 157 -2.95 -14.41 13.46
CA ALA A 157 -3.20 -12.96 13.53
C ALA A 157 -4.69 -12.63 13.55
N ASP A 158 -5.49 -13.33 12.73
CA ASP A 158 -6.93 -13.09 12.57
C ASP A 158 -7.76 -13.67 13.73
N SER A 159 -7.37 -14.83 14.26
CA SER A 159 -8.07 -15.48 15.39
C SER A 159 -7.65 -14.95 16.76
N GLY A 160 -6.46 -14.35 16.84
CA GLY A 160 -5.95 -13.73 18.05
C GLY A 160 -6.46 -12.29 18.25
N SER A 161 -5.93 -11.63 19.28
CA SER A 161 -6.15 -10.20 19.44
C SER A 161 -5.25 -9.43 18.47
N PHE A 162 -5.86 -8.77 17.48
CA PHE A 162 -5.15 -7.91 16.53
C PHE A 162 -4.86 -6.55 17.18
N ASN A 163 -3.82 -6.47 18.01
CA ASN A 163 -3.52 -5.27 18.79
C ASN A 163 -2.62 -4.32 18.02
N LYS A 164 -3.10 -3.09 17.77
CA LYS A 164 -2.29 -2.03 17.17
C LYS A 164 -1.34 -1.43 18.22
N LEU A 165 -0.04 -1.49 17.94
CA LEU A 165 1.01 -0.86 18.75
C LEU A 165 1.40 0.52 18.19
N GLY A 166 1.22 0.72 16.89
CA GLY A 166 1.53 1.94 16.16
C GLY A 166 1.19 1.82 14.68
N PRO A 167 1.44 2.85 13.86
CA PRO A 167 1.37 2.76 12.40
C PRO A 167 2.19 1.57 11.89
N GLY A 168 1.58 0.73 11.04
CA GLY A 168 2.23 -0.47 10.50
C GLY A 168 2.71 -1.51 11.52
N THR A 169 2.31 -1.40 12.80
CA THR A 169 2.83 -2.24 13.89
C THR A 169 1.68 -2.89 14.64
N TYR A 170 1.60 -4.22 14.55
CA TYR A 170 0.55 -5.02 15.15
C TYR A 170 1.13 -6.21 15.90
N ALA A 171 0.49 -6.59 17.00
CA ALA A 171 0.90 -7.72 17.82
C ALA A 171 -0.28 -8.64 18.11
N THR A 172 -0.03 -9.95 18.02
CA THR A 172 -0.95 -11.00 18.46
C THR A 172 -0.22 -11.94 19.42
N LYS A 173 -0.94 -12.52 20.38
CA LYS A 173 -0.41 -13.52 21.28
C LYS A 173 -0.60 -14.92 20.70
N HIS A 174 0.44 -15.73 20.76
CA HIS A 174 0.44 -17.14 20.38
C HIS A 174 1.13 -17.99 21.44
N VAL A 175 0.79 -19.29 21.51
CA VAL A 175 1.49 -20.25 22.36
C VAL A 175 2.10 -21.32 21.46
N HIS A 176 3.42 -21.49 21.56
CA HIS A 176 4.17 -22.50 20.83
C HIS A 176 4.99 -23.31 21.83
N ASP A 177 4.82 -24.64 21.82
CA ASP A 177 5.48 -25.58 22.75
C ASP A 177 5.36 -25.19 24.23
N GLY A 178 4.19 -24.71 24.63
CA GLY A 178 3.92 -24.27 26.00
C GLY A 178 4.54 -22.92 26.38
N GLN A 179 5.28 -22.28 25.48
CA GLN A 179 5.84 -20.95 25.66
C GLN A 179 4.97 -19.88 24.99
N THR A 180 4.73 -18.77 25.70
CA THR A 180 4.04 -17.62 25.11
C THR A 180 4.99 -16.85 24.17
N VAL A 181 4.50 -16.53 22.98
CA VAL A 181 5.17 -15.70 22.00
C VAL A 181 4.24 -14.57 21.58
N ILE A 182 4.75 -13.33 21.60
CA ILE A 182 4.07 -12.17 21.03
C ILE A 182 4.59 -12.00 19.60
N LEU A 183 3.73 -12.28 18.63
CA LEU A 183 4.07 -12.21 17.21
C LEU A 183 3.75 -10.83 16.65
N LEU A 184 4.77 -10.18 16.11
CA LEU A 184 4.68 -8.88 15.46
C LEU A 184 4.41 -9.05 13.96
N ASN A 185 3.36 -8.39 13.46
CA ASN A 185 2.97 -8.40 12.04
C ASN A 185 2.93 -9.81 11.44
N ALA A 186 2.32 -10.76 12.17
CA ALA A 186 2.25 -12.18 11.80
C ALA A 186 1.52 -12.43 10.46
N PHE A 187 0.61 -11.56 10.04
CA PHE A 187 -0.08 -11.66 8.75
C PHE A 187 0.83 -11.33 7.54
N HIS A 188 1.95 -10.64 7.76
CA HIS A 188 2.73 -10.05 6.67
C HIS A 188 3.39 -11.06 5.72
N PRO A 189 3.90 -12.23 6.16
CA PRO A 189 4.34 -13.28 5.24
C PRO A 189 3.26 -13.65 4.23
N GLN A 190 2.01 -13.86 4.68
CA GLN A 190 0.90 -14.17 3.77
C GLN A 190 0.56 -12.96 2.89
N GLN A 191 0.66 -11.75 3.43
CA GLN A 191 0.48 -10.54 2.65
C GLN A 191 1.50 -10.46 1.50
N ILE A 192 2.76 -10.82 1.68
CA ILE A 192 3.73 -10.87 0.57
C ILE A 192 3.34 -11.95 -0.44
N GLU A 193 3.07 -13.18 0.03
CA GLU A 193 2.69 -14.30 -0.82
C GLU A 193 1.44 -14.02 -1.67
N HIS A 194 0.46 -13.30 -1.11
CA HIS A 194 -0.75 -12.89 -1.81
C HIS A 194 -0.46 -12.14 -3.13
N PHE A 195 0.60 -11.34 -3.16
CA PHE A 195 1.03 -10.60 -4.35
C PHE A 195 2.08 -11.32 -5.19
N THR A 196 2.90 -12.18 -4.58
CA THR A 196 4.09 -12.77 -5.24
C THR A 196 3.95 -14.24 -5.58
N ALA A 197 2.85 -14.90 -5.22
CA ALA A 197 2.60 -16.28 -5.62
C ALA A 197 2.46 -16.39 -7.16
N PRO A 198 2.91 -17.51 -7.77
CA PRO A 198 2.79 -17.71 -9.21
C PRO A 198 1.36 -17.47 -9.73
N GLY A 199 1.24 -16.82 -10.88
CA GLY A 199 -0.06 -16.46 -11.47
C GLY A 199 -0.76 -15.28 -10.82
N ARG A 200 -0.16 -14.59 -9.84
CA ARG A 200 -0.68 -13.33 -9.30
C ARG A 200 -0.21 -12.12 -10.11
N SER A 201 -0.99 -11.04 -10.04
CA SER A 201 -0.69 -9.78 -10.70
C SER A 201 -1.41 -8.61 -10.03
N ILE A 202 -1.04 -7.38 -10.41
CA ILE A 202 -1.78 -6.16 -10.07
C ILE A 202 -1.96 -5.29 -11.31
N VAL A 203 -3.00 -4.47 -11.31
CA VAL A 203 -3.19 -3.39 -12.29
C VAL A 203 -3.00 -2.06 -11.56
N VAL A 204 -2.00 -1.28 -11.97
CA VAL A 204 -1.58 -0.04 -11.32
C VAL A 204 -1.93 1.15 -12.20
N LEU A 205 -2.54 2.17 -11.59
CA LEU A 205 -2.90 3.44 -12.21
C LEU A 205 -2.19 4.58 -11.49
N ALA A 206 -1.47 5.43 -12.23
CA ALA A 206 -1.12 6.75 -11.74
C ALA A 206 -2.34 7.64 -11.93
N VAL A 207 -2.89 8.15 -10.83
CA VAL A 207 -4.16 8.87 -10.78
C VAL A 207 -3.93 10.28 -10.27
N ARG A 208 -4.61 11.25 -10.89
CA ARG A 208 -4.48 12.66 -10.54
C ARG A 208 -5.80 13.40 -10.59
N SER A 209 -5.92 14.48 -9.84
CA SER A 209 -7.07 15.38 -9.94
C SER A 209 -7.10 16.09 -11.31
N ALA A 210 -8.30 16.34 -11.83
CA ALA A 210 -8.49 17.35 -12.87
C ALA A 210 -8.14 18.76 -12.36
N ALA A 211 -7.84 19.68 -13.27
CA ALA A 211 -7.34 21.02 -12.97
C ALA A 211 -8.28 21.91 -12.12
N ASP A 212 -9.54 21.52 -11.92
CA ASP A 212 -10.54 22.24 -11.15
C ASP A 212 -10.72 21.74 -9.70
N ARG A 213 -9.89 20.79 -9.22
CA ARG A 213 -10.07 20.19 -7.87
C ARG A 213 -8.74 19.98 -7.11
N PRO A 214 -8.20 21.03 -6.47
CA PRO A 214 -6.89 20.97 -5.82
C PRO A 214 -6.85 20.17 -4.51
N GLU A 215 -7.98 20.01 -3.79
CA GLU A 215 -8.00 19.49 -2.41
C GLU A 215 -8.98 18.32 -2.24
N ALA A 216 -8.47 17.10 -2.02
CA ALA A 216 -9.33 15.90 -2.05
C ALA A 216 -8.78 14.66 -1.34
N TRP A 217 -7.56 14.62 -0.80
CA TRP A 217 -6.98 13.35 -0.30
C TRP A 217 -7.87 12.66 0.72
N LYS A 218 -8.27 13.39 1.77
CA LYS A 218 -9.19 12.88 2.79
C LYS A 218 -10.50 12.37 2.22
N ALA A 219 -11.12 13.13 1.31
CA ALA A 219 -12.39 12.76 0.69
C ALA A 219 -12.23 11.52 -0.21
N LEU A 220 -11.15 11.43 -1.01
CA LEU A 220 -10.86 10.26 -1.83
C LEU A 220 -10.64 9.00 -0.98
N ARG A 221 -9.92 9.12 0.13
CA ARG A 221 -9.68 7.97 1.01
C ARG A 221 -10.94 7.49 1.72
N ASN A 222 -11.76 8.42 2.21
CA ASN A 222 -12.90 8.07 3.04
C ASN A 222 -14.19 7.84 2.24
N GLU A 223 -14.41 8.60 1.18
CA GLU A 223 -15.68 8.64 0.44
C GLU A 223 -15.59 8.00 -0.96
N MET A 224 -14.42 7.99 -1.60
CA MET A 224 -14.22 7.21 -2.85
C MET A 224 -13.81 5.78 -2.55
N LEU A 225 -12.71 5.60 -1.80
CA LEU A 225 -12.10 4.29 -1.56
C LEU A 225 -12.86 3.50 -0.49
N GLY A 226 -13.15 4.15 0.65
CA GLY A 226 -13.72 3.55 1.84
C GLY A 226 -12.66 3.01 2.80
N VAL A 227 -13.02 2.79 4.07
CA VAL A 227 -12.08 2.27 5.09
C VAL A 227 -11.57 0.87 4.74
N THR A 228 -10.45 0.47 5.33
CA THR A 228 -9.72 -0.77 4.97
C THR A 228 -10.55 -2.03 5.09
N ASP A 229 -11.45 -2.12 6.07
CA ASP A 229 -12.39 -3.22 6.22
C ASP A 229 -13.66 -2.94 5.42
N PRO A 230 -13.92 -3.65 4.29
CA PRO A 230 -15.07 -3.39 3.43
C PRO A 230 -16.43 -3.52 4.13
N SER A 231 -16.51 -4.30 5.22
CA SER A 231 -17.75 -4.44 5.99
C SER A 231 -18.12 -3.18 6.78
N GLN A 232 -17.12 -2.35 7.10
CA GLN A 232 -17.25 -1.08 7.81
C GLN A 232 -17.21 0.13 6.89
N ALA A 233 -16.93 -0.07 5.59
CA ALA A 233 -16.89 1.00 4.60
C ALA A 233 -18.31 1.51 4.30
N ALA A 234 -18.43 2.84 4.14
CA ALA A 234 -19.70 3.47 3.81
C ALA A 234 -20.24 3.00 2.44
N GLU A 235 -21.56 2.97 2.32
CA GLU A 235 -22.24 2.65 1.06
C GLU A 235 -21.77 3.58 -0.07
N GLY A 236 -21.62 3.03 -1.28
CA GLY A 236 -21.15 3.77 -2.46
C GLY A 236 -19.64 3.92 -2.60
N THR A 237 -18.85 3.62 -1.55
CA THR A 237 -17.38 3.52 -1.65
C THR A 237 -16.96 2.31 -2.47
N LEU A 238 -15.77 2.34 -3.08
CA LEU A 238 -15.25 1.23 -3.89
C LEU A 238 -15.17 -0.08 -3.09
N ARG A 239 -14.55 -0.06 -1.91
CA ARG A 239 -14.40 -1.26 -1.07
C ARG A 239 -15.76 -1.85 -0.70
N ARG A 240 -16.72 -1.02 -0.30
CA ARG A 240 -18.08 -1.47 0.00
C ARG A 240 -18.77 -2.06 -1.23
N THR A 241 -18.65 -1.41 -2.38
CA THR A 241 -19.23 -1.87 -3.64
C THR A 241 -18.68 -3.23 -4.05
N PHE A 242 -17.37 -3.47 -3.89
CA PHE A 242 -16.77 -4.77 -4.19
C PHE A 242 -17.26 -5.88 -3.26
N LEU A 243 -17.46 -5.59 -1.97
CA LEU A 243 -18.05 -6.54 -1.04
C LEU A 243 -19.48 -6.92 -1.44
N GLU A 244 -20.31 -5.93 -1.74
CA GLU A 244 -21.73 -6.12 -2.10
C GLU A 244 -21.90 -6.85 -3.43
N ARG A 245 -21.02 -6.57 -4.41
CA ARG A 245 -21.07 -7.15 -5.75
C ARG A 245 -20.15 -8.34 -5.94
N ARG A 246 -19.53 -8.90 -4.88
CA ARG A 246 -18.52 -9.95 -4.98
C ARG A 246 -18.96 -11.15 -5.84
N GLY A 247 -20.21 -11.59 -5.69
CA GLY A 247 -20.76 -12.71 -6.46
C GLY A 247 -20.94 -12.42 -7.94
N GLU A 248 -21.31 -11.19 -8.30
CA GLU A 248 -21.44 -10.75 -9.70
C GLU A 248 -20.07 -10.62 -10.39
N LEU A 249 -19.06 -10.24 -9.61
CA LEU A 249 -17.70 -9.99 -10.08
C LEU A 249 -16.82 -11.25 -10.08
N GLY A 250 -17.31 -12.37 -9.54
CA GLY A 250 -16.52 -13.59 -9.36
C GLY A 250 -15.42 -13.46 -8.32
N LEU A 251 -15.51 -12.46 -7.42
CA LEU A 251 -14.54 -12.27 -6.35
C LEU A 251 -14.75 -13.31 -5.25
N GLY A 252 -13.64 -13.76 -4.65
CA GLY A 252 -13.63 -14.63 -3.49
C GLY A 252 -14.10 -13.93 -2.21
N GLU A 253 -13.36 -14.15 -1.12
CA GLU A 253 -13.58 -13.40 0.11
C GLU A 253 -13.15 -11.94 -0.07
N VAL A 254 -13.98 -11.00 0.40
CA VAL A 254 -13.68 -9.57 0.41
C VAL A 254 -13.70 -9.10 1.85
N ASN A 255 -12.52 -8.95 2.44
CA ASN A 255 -12.33 -8.58 3.85
C ASN A 255 -11.18 -7.56 3.98
N ARG A 256 -10.69 -7.34 5.20
CA ARG A 256 -9.57 -6.40 5.45
C ARG A 256 -8.30 -6.75 4.67
N GLY A 257 -7.97 -8.03 4.53
CA GLY A 257 -6.78 -8.53 3.81
C GLY A 257 -6.96 -8.52 2.30
N THR A 258 -8.18 -8.82 1.82
CA THR A 258 -8.56 -8.91 0.40
C THR A 258 -9.56 -7.84 -0.02
N ASN A 259 -9.27 -6.58 0.31
CA ASN A 259 -10.15 -5.43 0.07
C ASN A 259 -10.06 -4.85 -1.35
N VAL A 260 -9.54 -5.61 -2.32
CA VAL A 260 -9.60 -5.39 -3.78
C VAL A 260 -8.77 -4.22 -4.31
N VAL A 261 -8.72 -3.08 -3.61
CA VAL A 261 -8.06 -1.86 -4.08
C VAL A 261 -7.18 -1.20 -3.03
N HIS A 262 -6.09 -0.62 -3.54
CA HIS A 262 -5.22 0.32 -2.83
C HIS A 262 -5.36 1.73 -3.42
N PHE A 263 -5.14 2.73 -2.59
CA PHE A 263 -4.89 4.11 -2.99
C PHE A 263 -3.86 4.70 -2.02
N SER A 264 -2.90 5.49 -2.52
CA SER A 264 -1.88 6.15 -1.69
C SER A 264 -2.48 6.91 -0.50
N ALA A 265 -1.74 7.03 0.62
CA ALA A 265 -2.30 7.66 1.80
C ALA A 265 -2.35 9.20 1.75
N GLY A 266 -1.42 9.79 1.01
CA GLY A 266 -1.19 11.22 0.93
C GLY A 266 -0.14 11.54 -0.14
N PRO A 267 0.23 12.82 -0.31
CA PRO A 267 1.07 13.26 -1.42
C PRO A 267 2.51 12.72 -1.35
N LEU A 268 3.11 12.60 -0.16
CA LEU A 268 4.46 12.05 -0.02
C LEU A 268 4.51 10.57 -0.38
N GLU A 269 3.57 9.78 0.15
CA GLU A 269 3.44 8.37 -0.27
C GLU A 269 3.07 8.25 -1.75
N GLY A 270 2.19 9.10 -2.26
CA GLY A 270 1.81 9.12 -3.68
C GLY A 270 3.00 9.32 -4.61
N MET A 271 3.93 10.22 -4.26
CA MET A 271 5.20 10.38 -4.97
C MET A 271 6.05 9.10 -4.91
N VAL A 272 6.25 8.55 -3.72
CA VAL A 272 7.10 7.36 -3.53
C VAL A 272 6.53 6.14 -4.25
N GLU A 273 5.21 5.96 -4.21
CA GLU A 273 4.51 4.88 -4.91
C GLU A 273 4.53 5.07 -6.42
N THR A 274 4.31 6.29 -6.91
CA THR A 274 4.38 6.58 -8.36
C THR A 274 5.77 6.23 -8.89
N ALA A 275 6.82 6.71 -8.22
CA ALA A 275 8.20 6.33 -8.53
C ALA A 275 8.37 4.80 -8.47
N ARG A 276 7.86 4.15 -7.42
CA ARG A 276 8.03 2.70 -7.23
C ARG A 276 7.39 1.86 -8.34
N TYR A 277 6.14 2.14 -8.71
CA TYR A 277 5.36 1.29 -9.61
C TYR A 277 5.48 1.64 -11.09
N PHE A 278 6.01 2.83 -11.42
CA PHE A 278 6.26 3.26 -12.81
C PHE A 278 7.75 3.34 -13.15
N SER A 279 8.61 2.73 -12.33
CA SER A 279 10.00 2.44 -12.68
C SER A 279 10.10 1.17 -13.54
N ASP A 280 11.13 1.10 -14.38
CA ASP A 280 11.52 -0.12 -15.09
C ASP A 280 12.77 -0.71 -14.42
N TYR A 281 12.55 -1.48 -13.35
CA TYR A 281 13.63 -2.16 -12.64
C TYR A 281 14.35 -3.23 -13.47
N ALA A 282 13.70 -3.79 -14.50
CA ALA A 282 14.34 -4.78 -15.37
C ALA A 282 15.41 -4.11 -16.25
N ALA A 283 15.17 -2.87 -16.67
CA ALA A 283 16.15 -2.03 -17.37
C ALA A 283 17.06 -1.22 -16.42
N GLY A 284 16.93 -1.38 -15.10
CA GLY A 284 17.66 -0.58 -14.11
C GLY A 284 17.28 0.91 -14.10
N GLN A 285 16.11 1.26 -14.63
CA GLN A 285 15.62 2.64 -14.71
C GLN A 285 14.64 2.92 -13.58
N VAL A 286 15.04 3.80 -12.67
CA VAL A 286 14.19 4.24 -11.56
C VAL A 286 13.65 5.63 -11.86
N LEU A 287 12.32 5.78 -11.78
CA LEU A 287 11.67 7.08 -11.92
C LEU A 287 12.07 7.97 -10.74
N SER A 288 12.73 9.10 -11.05
CA SER A 288 13.12 10.08 -10.03
C SER A 288 11.90 10.69 -9.35
N TYR A 289 12.00 10.95 -8.04
CA TYR A 289 10.97 11.66 -7.29
C TYR A 289 10.64 13.03 -7.90
N GLY A 290 11.66 13.76 -8.39
CA GLY A 290 11.49 15.04 -9.09
C GLY A 290 10.72 14.97 -10.41
N ALA A 291 10.46 13.76 -10.94
CA ALA A 291 9.60 13.58 -12.11
C ALA A 291 8.10 13.48 -11.76
N THR A 292 7.75 13.31 -10.47
CA THR A 292 6.37 13.28 -9.99
C THR A 292 5.84 14.69 -9.71
N CYS A 293 4.53 14.89 -9.64
CA CYS A 293 3.93 16.18 -9.30
C CYS A 293 4.41 16.69 -7.93
N PHE A 294 4.30 15.86 -6.89
CA PHE A 294 4.65 16.31 -5.54
C PHE A 294 6.15 16.54 -5.39
N GLY A 295 7.01 15.70 -5.99
CA GLY A 295 8.45 15.94 -5.99
C GLY A 295 8.84 17.23 -6.72
N ARG A 296 8.23 17.54 -7.88
CA ARG A 296 8.40 18.85 -8.54
C ARG A 296 7.96 20.01 -7.65
N LEU A 297 6.85 19.84 -6.93
CA LEU A 297 6.35 20.88 -6.03
C LEU A 297 7.32 21.11 -4.86
N MET A 298 7.84 20.05 -4.25
CA MET A 298 8.85 20.13 -3.18
C MET A 298 10.10 20.89 -3.64
N LEU A 299 10.65 20.52 -4.81
CA LEU A 299 11.81 21.18 -5.40
C LEU A 299 11.53 22.65 -5.71
N ALA A 300 10.39 22.96 -6.33
CA ALA A 300 9.97 24.34 -6.61
C ALA A 300 9.77 25.17 -5.33
N GLN A 301 9.50 24.51 -4.21
CA GLN A 301 9.34 25.13 -2.88
C GLN A 301 10.66 25.16 -2.09
N GLY A 302 11.78 24.78 -2.67
CA GLY A 302 13.11 24.89 -2.06
C GLY A 302 13.48 23.75 -1.09
N ILE A 303 12.79 22.61 -1.16
CA ILE A 303 13.26 21.36 -0.55
C ILE A 303 14.17 20.69 -1.58
N ASP A 304 15.44 20.46 -1.25
CA ASP A 304 16.40 19.89 -2.21
C ASP A 304 16.23 18.37 -2.41
N GLU A 305 16.98 17.80 -3.35
CA GLU A 305 16.89 16.37 -3.70
C GLU A 305 17.32 15.44 -2.54
N GLU A 306 18.23 15.89 -1.68
CA GLU A 306 18.69 15.11 -0.52
C GLU A 306 17.55 15.01 0.51
N ASP A 307 16.92 16.14 0.82
CA ASP A 307 15.79 16.19 1.73
C ASP A 307 14.56 15.45 1.16
N VAL A 308 14.30 15.55 -0.15
CA VAL A 308 13.25 14.74 -0.81
C VAL A 308 13.53 13.25 -0.63
N SER A 309 14.77 12.81 -0.82
CA SER A 309 15.16 11.40 -0.69
C SER A 309 15.10 10.93 0.77
N TRP A 310 15.52 11.78 1.71
CA TRP A 310 15.41 11.52 3.14
C TRP A 310 13.94 11.35 3.54
N LEU A 311 13.07 12.29 3.17
CA LEU A 311 11.62 12.21 3.47
C LEU A 311 10.96 10.98 2.82
N ALA A 312 11.36 10.61 1.61
CA ALA A 312 10.89 9.40 0.91
C ALA A 312 11.25 8.10 1.64
N SER A 313 12.28 8.11 2.50
CA SER A 313 12.63 6.98 3.38
C SER A 313 11.71 6.83 4.60
N ASN A 314 10.72 7.71 4.74
CA ASN A 314 9.76 7.78 5.84
C ASN A 314 10.42 7.95 7.24
N PRO A 315 11.23 9.00 7.45
CA PRO A 315 11.87 9.26 8.73
C PRO A 315 10.84 9.71 9.77
N ASN A 316 11.19 9.58 11.05
CA ASN A 316 10.44 10.26 12.12
C ASN A 316 10.79 11.75 12.13
N LEU A 317 9.76 12.59 12.13
CA LEU A 317 9.84 14.03 12.22
C LEU A 317 9.48 14.47 13.64
N SER A 318 10.26 15.43 14.15
CA SER A 318 9.97 16.14 15.40
C SER A 318 9.01 17.29 15.11
N LEU A 319 7.70 17.05 15.23
CA LEU A 319 6.66 18.05 14.98
C LEU A 319 5.87 18.34 16.26
N ASP A 320 5.85 19.60 16.68
CA ASP A 320 5.03 20.06 17.82
C ASP A 320 5.26 19.23 19.11
N GLY A 321 6.53 18.86 19.37
CA GLY A 321 6.93 18.07 20.53
C GLY A 321 6.60 16.58 20.44
N ARG A 322 6.19 16.08 19.27
CA ARG A 322 5.86 14.68 19.00
C ARG A 322 6.74 14.10 17.90
N GLN A 323 6.98 12.80 17.98
CA GLN A 323 7.59 12.01 16.91
C GLN A 323 6.48 11.43 16.03
N ILE A 324 6.51 11.72 14.74
CA ILE A 324 5.57 11.20 13.75
C ILE A 324 6.31 10.89 12.45
N SER A 325 5.99 9.77 11.78
CA SER A 325 6.64 9.45 10.52
C SER A 325 6.27 10.48 9.43
N ALA A 326 7.15 10.73 8.46
CA ALA A 326 6.86 11.68 7.38
C ALA A 326 5.62 11.31 6.57
N PHE A 327 5.36 10.01 6.38
CA PHE A 327 4.15 9.51 5.73
C PHE A 327 2.92 9.79 6.57
N ASP A 328 2.92 9.47 7.87
CA ASP A 328 1.80 9.77 8.76
C ASP A 328 1.54 11.28 8.89
N ALA A 329 2.61 12.09 8.89
CA ALA A 329 2.52 13.55 8.96
C ALA A 329 1.88 14.18 7.71
N THR A 330 1.81 13.43 6.61
CA THR A 330 1.24 13.89 5.34
C THR A 330 0.03 13.04 4.91
N GLU A 331 -0.38 12.05 5.70
CA GLU A 331 -1.55 11.21 5.42
C GLU A 331 -2.82 12.07 5.37
N GLU A 332 -3.65 11.85 4.35
CA GLU A 332 -4.92 12.56 4.12
C GLU A 332 -4.79 14.10 4.03
N THR A 333 -3.58 14.63 3.84
CA THR A 333 -3.32 16.06 3.65
C THR A 333 -3.18 16.41 2.17
N ASP A 334 -3.52 17.65 1.81
CA ASP A 334 -3.31 18.15 0.45
C ASP A 334 -1.87 18.64 0.21
N PRO A 335 -1.39 18.71 -1.05
CA PRO A 335 0.02 18.93 -1.37
C PRO A 335 0.65 20.16 -0.70
N GLN A 336 -0.05 21.29 -0.67
CA GLN A 336 0.51 22.52 -0.11
C GLN A 336 0.68 22.44 1.43
N PRO A 337 -0.35 22.10 2.24
CA PRO A 337 -0.19 21.84 3.66
C PRO A 337 0.85 20.75 4.00
N ALA A 338 0.97 19.71 3.16
CA ALA A 338 1.97 18.67 3.33
C ALA A 338 3.39 19.26 3.24
N ILE A 339 3.67 20.11 2.25
CA ILE A 339 4.99 20.76 2.11
C ILE A 339 5.33 21.63 3.32
N GLU A 340 4.37 22.39 3.83
CA GLU A 340 4.57 23.24 5.02
C GLU A 340 4.93 22.38 6.24
N THR A 341 4.27 21.23 6.39
CA THR A 341 4.56 20.26 7.44
C THR A 341 5.96 19.65 7.28
N LEU A 342 6.32 19.25 6.06
CA LEU A 342 7.63 18.67 5.77
C LEU A 342 8.77 19.67 5.98
N LYS A 343 8.61 20.95 5.59
CA LYS A 343 9.59 22.01 5.84
C LYS A 343 9.85 22.23 7.33
N ARG A 344 8.80 22.20 8.16
CA ARG A 344 8.96 22.25 9.63
C ARG A 344 9.75 21.05 10.13
N GLY A 345 9.46 19.85 9.61
CA GLY A 345 10.17 18.62 9.95
C GLY A 345 11.66 18.67 9.58
N ILE A 346 12.00 19.14 8.37
CA ILE A 346 13.38 19.35 7.93
C ILE A 346 14.11 20.35 8.83
N SER A 347 13.47 21.48 9.14
CA SER A 347 14.08 22.54 9.96
C SER A 347 14.34 22.11 11.41
N ALA A 348 13.70 21.04 11.88
CA ALA A 348 13.83 20.48 13.22
C ALA A 348 14.75 19.24 13.27
N ARG A 349 15.39 18.88 12.15
CA ARG A 349 16.40 17.81 12.05
C ARG A 349 17.66 18.16 12.83
#